data_AF-A0A2H9MEC7-F1
#
_entry.id   AF-A0A2H9MEC7-F1
#
_cell.length_a   1.000
_cell.length_b   1.000
_cell.length_c   1.000
_cell.angle_alpha   90.00
_cell.angle_beta   90.00
_cell.angle_gamma   90.00
#
_symmetry.space_group_name_H-M   'P 1'
#
loop_
_entity.id
_entity.type
_entity.pdbx_description
1 polymer ?
#
loop_
_entity_poly.entity_id
_entity_poly.type
_entity_poly.pdbx_seq_one_letter_code
_entity_poly.pdbx_strand_id
1 'polypeptide(L)' 'DSSMARTVGLPAAIATKLILEEKINVKGVQIPTIPAVYEPILNELEKHGIKFKEETEKI' A
#
# COMPACT_ATOMS: atom_id res chain seq x y z
N ASP A 1 13.29 9.31 12.62
CA ASP A 1 12.24 8.84 11.71
C ASP A 1 12.39 9.59 10.39
N SER A 2 12.68 8.90 9.29
CA SER A 2 12.93 9.53 7.98
C SER A 2 11.79 9.21 7.01
N SER A 3 11.52 10.11 6.06
CA SER A 3 10.45 9.88 5.07
C SER A 3 10.63 8.55 4.35
N MET A 4 11.87 8.21 3.97
CA MET A 4 12.23 6.94 3.36
C MET A 4 11.90 5.73 4.26
N ALA A 5 12.27 5.77 5.54
CA ALA A 5 11.99 4.65 6.45
C ALA A 5 10.49 4.38 6.58
N ARG A 6 9.68 5.44 6.65
CA ARG A 6 8.22 5.34 6.70
C ARG A 6 7.64 4.78 5.41
N THR A 7 8.04 5.28 4.24
CA THR A 7 7.51 4.84 2.94
C THR A 7 8.00 3.47 2.50
N VAL A 8 9.02 2.90 3.16
CA VAL A 8 9.48 1.52 2.92
C VAL A 8 8.88 0.55 3.94
N GLY A 9 8.95 0.89 5.23
CA GLY A 9 8.54 0.00 6.31
C GLY A 9 7.02 -0.14 6.44
N LEU A 10 6.26 0.96 6.30
CA LEU A 10 4.80 0.93 6.48
C LEU A 10 4.10 0.06 5.44
N PRO A 11 4.38 0.17 4.12
CA PRO A 11 3.73 -0.70 3.14
C PRO A 11 3.99 -2.19 3.39
N ALA A 12 5.22 -2.54 3.78
CA ALA A 12 5.58 -3.92 4.12
C ALA A 12 4.81 -4.44 5.33
N ALA A 13 4.78 -3.66 6.43
CA ALA A 13 4.05 -4.04 7.65
C ALA A 13 2.53 -4.14 7.42
N ILE A 14 1.96 -3.23 6.64
CA ILE A 14 0.55 -3.23 6.26
C ILE A 14 0.23 -4.47 5.42
N ALA A 15 1.05 -4.80 4.41
CA ALA A 15 0.85 -6.00 3.61
C ALA A 15 0.89 -7.27 4.48
N THR A 16 1.85 -7.38 5.40
CA THR A 16 1.92 -8.47 6.36
C THR A 16 0.64 -8.58 7.19
N LYS A 17 0.17 -7.46 7.76
CA LYS A 17 -1.08 -7.41 8.53
C LYS A 17 -2.28 -7.88 7.70
N LEU A 18 -2.42 -7.38 6.47
CA LEU A 18 -3.56 -7.71 5.60
C LEU A 18 -3.55 -9.17 5.13
N ILE A 19 -2.37 -9.78 4.96
CA ILE A 19 -2.25 -11.22 4.69
C ILE A 19 -2.69 -12.04 5.91
N LEU A 20 -2.25 -11.64 7.11
CA LEU A 20 -2.63 -12.31 8.37
C LEU A 20 -4.13 -12.17 8.69
N GLU A 21 -4.75 -11.06 8.29
CA GLU A 21 -6.19 -10.80 8.41
C GLU A 21 -7.01 -11.43 7.26
N GLU A 22 -6.41 -12.22 6.38
CA GLU A 22 -7.06 -12.85 5.22
C GLU A 22 -7.76 -11.84 4.27
N LYS A 23 -7.27 -10.60 4.23
CA LYS A 23 -7.76 -9.56 3.29
C LYS A 23 -7.02 -9.58 1.97
N ILE A 24 -5.77 -10.06 1.96
CA ILE A 24 -5.00 -10.35 0.75
C ILE A 24 -4.81 -11.87 0.63
N ASN A 25 -5.57 -12.47 -0.29
CA ASN A 25 -5.64 -13.94 -0.43
C ASN A 25 -4.93 -14.50 -1.67
N VAL A 26 -4.28 -13.64 -2.45
CA VAL A 26 -3.49 -14.08 -3.60
C VAL A 26 -2.35 -15.01 -3.16
N LYS A 27 -2.13 -16.06 -3.96
CA LYS A 27 -1.16 -17.12 -3.67
C LYS A 27 0.02 -17.04 -4.64
N GLY A 28 1.10 -17.73 -4.29
CA GLY A 28 2.35 -17.74 -5.05
C GLY A 28 3.22 -16.51 -4.80
N VAL A 29 4.26 -16.35 -5.62
CA VAL A 29 5.16 -15.20 -5.56
C VAL A 29 4.55 -14.05 -6.34
N GLN A 30 4.16 -12.99 -5.65
CA GLN A 30 3.43 -11.86 -6.21
C GLN A 30 4.21 -10.56 -6.04
N ILE A 31 4.21 -9.73 -7.08
CA ILE A 31 4.56 -8.31 -7.00
C ILE A 31 3.26 -7.49 -6.83
N PRO A 32 3.28 -6.33 -6.16
CA PRO A 32 2.07 -5.57 -5.80
C PRO A 32 1.51 -4.74 -6.99
N THR A 33 1.27 -5.38 -8.13
CA THR A 33 0.79 -4.73 -9.36
C THR A 33 -0.70 -4.93 -9.62
N ILE A 34 -1.36 -5.77 -8.83
CA ILE A 34 -2.80 -6.04 -8.96
C ILE A 34 -3.61 -5.21 -7.94
N PRO A 35 -4.81 -4.72 -8.32
CA PRO A 35 -5.65 -3.89 -7.44
C PRO A 35 -5.93 -4.52 -6.07
N ALA A 36 -6.21 -5.81 -6.06
CA ALA A 36 -6.47 -6.58 -4.84
C ALA A 36 -5.32 -6.56 -3.80
N VAL A 37 -4.10 -6.17 -4.21
CA VAL A 37 -2.95 -6.01 -3.33
C VAL A 37 -2.68 -4.53 -3.04
N TYR A 38 -2.55 -3.69 -4.07
CA TYR A 38 -2.10 -2.31 -3.84
C TYR A 38 -3.19 -1.41 -3.23
N GLU A 39 -4.45 -1.57 -3.61
CA GLU A 39 -5.54 -0.71 -3.10
C GLU A 39 -5.69 -0.79 -1.58
N PRO A 40 -5.78 -1.98 -0.94
CA PRO A 40 -5.92 -2.03 0.51
C PRO A 40 -4.68 -1.52 1.25
N ILE A 41 -3.48 -1.64 0.66
CA ILE A 41 -2.26 -1.07 1.22
C ILE A 41 -2.29 0.45 1.15
N LEU A 42 -2.64 1.04 0.00
CA LEU A 42 -2.76 2.49 -0.18
C LEU A 42 -3.81 3.08 0.77
N ASN A 43 -4.97 2.44 0.90
CA ASN A 43 -6.05 2.89 1.79
C ASN A 43 -5.61 2.91 3.27
N GLU A 44 -4.80 1.95 3.72
CA GLU A 44 -4.28 1.95 5.08
C GLU A 44 -3.16 2.99 5.26
N LEU A 45 -2.32 3.21 4.25
CA LEU A 45 -1.29 4.26 4.26
C LEU A 45 -1.89 5.66 4.44
N GLU A 46 -3.09 5.91 3.89
CA GLU A 46 -3.78 7.20 4.08
C GLU A 46 -4.06 7.48 5.56
N LYS A 47 -4.40 6.44 6.34
CA LYS A 47 -4.62 6.55 7.80
C LYS A 47 -3.35 6.91 8.56
N HIS A 48 -2.19 6.64 7.97
CA HIS A 48 -0.87 7.06 8.47
C HIS A 48 -0.41 8.41 7.89
N GLY A 49 -1.30 9.13 7.20
CA GLY A 49 -1.04 10.45 6.62
C GLY A 49 -0.22 10.41 5.33
N ILE A 50 -0.10 9.25 4.68
CA ILE A 50 0.62 9.09 3.41
C ILE A 50 -0.43 8.83 2.32
N LYS A 51 -0.65 9.81 1.45
CA LYS A 51 -1.59 9.69 0.33
C LYS A 51 -1.08 10.40 -0.90
N PHE A 52 -1.50 9.91 -2.07
CA PHE A 52 -1.24 10.59 -3.32
C PHE A 52 -2.26 11.70 -3.54
N LYS A 53 -1.82 12.78 -4.19
CA LYS A 53 -2.70 13.82 -4.73
C LYS A 53 -2.48 13.83 -6.23
N GLU A 54 -3.55 13.54 -6.96
CA GLU A 54 -3.52 13.49 -8.42
C GLU A 54 -4.12 14.78 -8.98
N GLU A 55 -3.42 15.36 -9.95
CA GLU A 55 -3.85 16.56 -10.68
C GLU A 55 -3.68 16.29 -12.18
N THR A 56 -4.61 16.78 -13.00
CA THR A 56 -4.54 16.63 -14.46
C THR A 56 -4.79 17.98 -15.11
N GLU A 57 -3.83 18.45 -15.91
CA GLU A 57 -3.96 19.68 -16.68
C GLU A 57 -4.32 19.35 -18.13
N LYS A 58 -5.26 20.12 -18.70
CA LYS A 58 -5.57 20.03 -20.13
C LYS A 58 -4.54 20.87 -20.87
N ILE A 59 -3.80 20.24 -21.78
CA ILE A 59 -2.89 20.90 -22.74
C ILE A 59 -3.74 21.62 -23.79
#